data_AF-A0A2E6YCR7-F1
#
_entry.id   AF-A0A2E6YCR7-F1
#
_cell.length_a   1.000
_cell.length_b   1.000
_cell.length_c   1.000
_cell.angle_alpha   90.00
_cell.angle_beta   90.00
_cell.angle_gamma   90.00
#
_symmetry.space_group_name_H-M   'P 1'
#
loop_
_entity.id
_entity.type
_entity.pdbx_description
1 polymer ?
#
loop_
_entity_poly.entity_id
_entity_poly.type
_entity_poly.pdbx_seq_one_letter_code
_entity_poly.pdbx_strand_id
1 'polypeptide(L)'
;MKEFFKTAGLLLACILLARFIMPANYTPLLAMAVFMPFVTDNKRLQLLLPVSLLLITDLLLGFYGTAMLFVYGTMILIGFLSSYLHKDNVKRLIANSLLSVVLWHIIVNFGVYLTGLGNVSLAQTYLLAIPFDLRLLTSTLLFSVMFFGMRHLVKESSYLGSKSSS
;
A
#
# COMPACT_ATOMS: atom_id res chain seq x y z
N MET A 1 15.14 18.65 9.63
CA MET A 1 15.57 17.26 9.32
C MET A 1 15.19 16.26 10.41
N LYS A 2 15.56 16.46 11.70
CA LYS A 2 15.23 15.50 12.78
C LYS A 2 13.72 15.17 12.89
N GLU A 3 12.84 16.16 12.81
CA GLU A 3 11.38 15.93 12.90
C GLU A 3 10.83 15.11 11.73
N PHE A 4 11.31 15.34 10.50
CA PHE A 4 10.92 14.56 9.33
C PHE A 4 11.28 13.06 9.48
N PHE A 5 12.50 12.77 9.97
CA PHE A 5 12.92 11.39 10.20
C PHE A 5 12.12 10.71 11.32
N LYS A 6 11.72 11.44 12.37
CA LYS A 6 10.83 10.92 13.41
C LYS A 6 9.45 10.58 12.86
N THR A 7 8.84 11.47 12.09
CA THR A 7 7.52 11.24 11.49
C THR A 7 7.54 10.08 10.50
N ALA A 8 8.57 10.01 9.65
CA ALA A 8 8.76 8.88 8.74
C ALA A 8 8.96 7.57 9.52
N GLY A 9 9.81 7.58 10.55
CA GLY A 9 10.03 6.41 11.41
C GLY A 9 8.77 5.92 12.11
N LEU A 10 7.94 6.82 12.64
CA LEU A 10 6.66 6.48 13.27
C LEU A 10 5.68 5.86 12.26
N LEU A 11 5.55 6.45 11.06
CA LEU A 11 4.68 5.91 10.01
C LEU A 11 5.13 4.51 9.58
N LEU A 12 6.44 4.32 9.40
CA LEU A 12 7.01 3.02 9.08
C LEU A 12 6.76 2.01 10.20
N ALA A 13 6.94 2.40 11.46
CA ALA A 13 6.66 1.54 12.61
C ALA A 13 5.17 1.15 12.67
N CYS A 14 4.25 2.08 12.46
CA CYS A 14 2.81 1.79 12.42
C CYS A 14 2.45 0.84 11.27
N ILE A 15 3.05 1.01 10.09
CA ILE A 15 2.84 0.14 8.93
C ILE A 15 3.34 -1.27 9.24
N LEU A 16 4.51 -1.39 9.85
CA LEU A 16 5.09 -2.67 10.28
C LEU A 16 4.19 -3.33 11.33
N LEU A 17 3.84 -2.63 12.41
CA LEU A 17 3.01 -3.15 13.49
C LEU A 17 1.63 -3.58 13.00
N ALA A 18 0.99 -2.78 12.14
CA ALA A 18 -0.29 -3.13 11.54
C ALA A 18 -0.20 -4.46 10.78
N ARG A 19 0.93 -4.76 10.13
CA ARG A 19 1.12 -6.02 9.41
C ARG A 19 1.19 -7.25 10.31
N PHE A 20 1.65 -7.11 11.57
CA PHE A 20 1.72 -8.22 12.53
C PHE A 20 0.46 -8.38 13.37
N ILE A 21 -0.31 -7.30 13.57
CA ILE A 21 -1.47 -7.29 14.48
C ILE A 21 -2.78 -7.47 13.72
N MET A 22 -2.90 -6.90 12.52
CA MET A 22 -4.16 -6.91 11.77
C MET A 22 -4.42 -8.29 11.13
N PRO A 23 -5.70 -8.64 10.88
CA PRO A 23 -6.05 -9.84 10.14
C PRO A 23 -5.39 -9.88 8.75
N ALA A 24 -5.24 -11.08 8.20
CA ALA A 24 -4.72 -11.27 6.85
C ALA A 24 -5.44 -10.37 5.83
N ASN A 25 -4.64 -9.77 4.94
CA ASN A 25 -5.05 -8.82 3.90
C ASN A 25 -5.73 -7.52 4.41
N TYR A 26 -5.70 -7.25 5.71
CA TYR A 26 -5.99 -5.93 6.25
C TYR A 26 -4.68 -5.22 6.54
N THR A 27 -4.19 -4.43 5.59
CA THR A 27 -2.82 -3.89 5.63
C THR A 27 -2.73 -2.46 5.08
N PRO A 28 -1.82 -1.63 5.63
CA PRO A 28 -1.51 -0.32 5.06
C PRO A 28 -0.51 -0.37 3.89
N LEU A 29 0.06 -1.53 3.53
CA LEU A 29 1.10 -1.62 2.50
C LEU A 29 0.63 -1.15 1.10
N LEU A 30 -0.56 -1.58 0.67
CA LEU A 30 -1.11 -1.16 -0.63
C LEU A 30 -1.42 0.34 -0.62
N ALA A 31 -2.00 0.85 0.48
CA ALA A 31 -2.23 2.28 0.66
C ALA A 31 -0.94 3.08 0.58
N MET A 32 0.16 2.56 1.16
CA MET A 32 1.47 3.19 1.07
C MET A 32 1.94 3.29 -0.37
N ALA A 33 1.87 2.20 -1.15
CA ALA A 33 2.24 2.20 -2.56
C ALA A 33 1.44 3.22 -3.38
N VAL A 34 0.15 3.35 -3.10
CA VAL A 34 -0.74 4.33 -3.74
C VAL A 34 -0.43 5.77 -3.30
N PHE A 35 -0.05 5.97 -2.05
CA PHE A 35 0.16 7.28 -1.45
C PHE A 35 1.57 7.85 -1.65
N MET A 36 2.58 7.02 -1.93
CA MET A 36 3.97 7.47 -2.11
C MET A 36 4.17 8.66 -3.06
N PRO A 37 3.47 8.76 -4.20
CA PRO A 37 3.58 9.92 -5.10
C PRO A 37 3.12 11.26 -4.49
N PHE A 38 2.34 11.24 -3.41
CA PHE A 38 1.94 12.44 -2.68
C PHE A 38 3.04 12.93 -1.73
N VAL A 39 4.03 12.08 -1.42
CA VAL A 39 5.09 12.35 -0.43
C VAL A 39 6.38 12.86 -1.09
N THR A 40 6.72 12.33 -2.27
CA THR A 40 8.02 12.58 -2.91
C THR A 40 7.88 12.51 -4.42
N ASP A 41 8.69 13.26 -5.17
CA ASP A 41 8.78 13.15 -6.64
C ASP A 41 9.79 12.08 -7.10
N ASN A 42 10.56 11.51 -6.16
CA ASN A 42 11.54 10.49 -6.48
C ASN A 42 10.86 9.15 -6.79
N LYS A 43 10.71 8.86 -8.09
CA LYS A 43 10.10 7.61 -8.59
C LYS A 43 10.73 6.34 -8.03
N ARG A 44 12.05 6.31 -7.82
CA ARG A 44 12.71 5.13 -7.23
C ARG A 44 12.22 4.90 -5.81
N LEU A 45 12.11 5.96 -5.02
CA LEU A 45 11.61 5.84 -3.65
C LEU A 45 10.12 5.43 -3.63
N GLN A 46 9.32 5.99 -4.55
CA GLN A 46 7.89 5.63 -4.68
C GLN A 46 7.67 4.14 -4.92
N LEU A 47 8.51 3.52 -5.75
CA LEU A 47 8.41 2.09 -6.09
C LEU A 47 9.11 1.19 -5.06
N LEU A 48 10.36 1.52 -4.69
CA LEU A 48 11.19 0.63 -3.89
C LEU A 48 10.80 0.62 -2.41
N LEU A 49 10.33 1.73 -1.85
CA LEU A 49 10.05 1.78 -0.42
C LEU A 49 8.92 0.82 0.02
N PRO A 50 7.73 0.79 -0.65
CA PRO A 50 6.67 -0.16 -0.30
C PRO A 50 7.10 -1.62 -0.51
N VAL A 51 7.85 -1.88 -1.58
CA VAL A 51 8.32 -3.24 -1.94
C VAL A 51 9.39 -3.75 -0.97
N SER A 52 10.31 -2.88 -0.55
CA SER A 52 11.31 -3.22 0.46
C SER A 52 10.67 -3.49 1.82
N LEU A 53 9.63 -2.74 2.20
CA LEU A 53 8.90 -3.02 3.44
C LEU A 53 8.17 -4.36 3.36
N LEU A 54 7.52 -4.65 2.22
CA LEU A 54 6.92 -5.95 1.95
C LEU A 54 7.95 -7.08 2.13
N LEU A 55 9.15 -6.92 1.54
CA LEU A 55 10.25 -7.88 1.64
C LEU A 55 10.73 -8.08 3.08
N ILE A 56 11.00 -7.00 3.81
CA ILE A 56 11.49 -7.07 5.19
C ILE A 56 10.48 -7.79 6.07
N THR A 57 9.19 -7.55 5.88
CA THR A 57 8.17 -8.20 6.70
C THR A 57 7.90 -9.64 6.28
N ASP A 58 8.03 -10.00 5.00
CA ASP A 58 7.99 -11.39 4.56
C ASP A 58 9.21 -12.19 5.07
N LEU A 59 10.38 -11.56 5.19
CA LEU A 59 11.55 -12.20 5.82
C LEU A 59 11.31 -12.57 7.29
N LEU A 60 10.44 -11.82 7.98
CA LEU A 60 10.08 -12.08 9.38
C LEU A 60 8.91 -13.05 9.53
N LEU A 61 7.92 -12.99 8.64
CA LEU A 61 6.71 -13.83 8.66
C LEU A 61 6.91 -15.19 7.96
N GLY A 62 7.94 -15.30 7.13
CA GLY A 62 8.21 -16.45 6.27
C GLY A 62 7.61 -16.30 4.87
N PHE A 63 8.29 -16.89 3.88
CA PHE A 63 7.82 -16.92 2.50
C PHE A 63 6.73 -17.98 2.32
N TYR A 64 5.71 -17.64 1.52
CA TYR A 64 4.49 -18.44 1.32
C TYR A 64 4.39 -19.05 -0.09
N GLY A 65 5.54 -19.30 -0.72
CA GLY A 65 5.64 -19.99 -2.02
C GLY A 65 5.58 -19.06 -3.24
N THR A 66 5.41 -19.65 -4.42
CA THR A 66 5.54 -18.97 -5.72
C THR A 66 4.48 -17.89 -5.96
N ALA A 67 3.33 -17.96 -5.27
CA ALA A 67 2.29 -16.93 -5.32
C ALA A 67 2.83 -15.53 -4.93
N MET A 68 3.88 -15.49 -4.10
CA MET A 68 4.50 -14.23 -3.68
C MET A 68 5.01 -13.41 -4.86
N LEU A 69 5.51 -14.05 -5.93
CA LEU A 69 6.03 -13.35 -7.11
C LEU A 69 4.96 -12.43 -7.74
N PHE A 70 3.70 -12.88 -7.73
CA PHE A 70 2.57 -12.08 -8.19
C PHE A 70 2.27 -10.92 -7.26
N VAL A 71 2.43 -11.10 -5.94
CA VAL A 71 2.29 -10.02 -4.95
C VAL A 71 3.36 -8.94 -5.17
N TYR A 72 4.65 -9.32 -5.25
CA TYR A 72 5.74 -8.37 -5.50
C TYR A 72 5.58 -7.64 -6.84
N GLY A 73 5.29 -8.38 -7.91
CA GLY A 73 5.08 -7.79 -9.24
C GLY A 73 3.89 -6.82 -9.25
N THR A 74 2.79 -7.19 -8.60
CA THR A 74 1.60 -6.34 -8.50
C THR A 74 1.88 -5.08 -7.68
N MET A 75 2.63 -5.18 -6.59
CA MET A 75 3.03 -4.02 -5.77
C MET A 75 3.91 -3.04 -6.55
N ILE A 76 4.85 -3.55 -7.35
CA ILE A 76 5.68 -2.72 -8.25
C ILE A 76 4.80 -2.04 -9.30
N LEU A 77 3.89 -2.78 -9.94
CA LEU A 77 2.97 -2.25 -10.95
C LEU A 77 2.07 -1.15 -10.37
N ILE A 78 1.53 -1.37 -9.17
CA ILE A 78 0.69 -0.40 -8.47
C ILE A 78 1.47 0.85 -8.09
N GLY A 79 2.71 0.70 -7.61
CA GLY A 79 3.60 1.84 -7.36
C GLY A 79 3.82 2.65 -8.63
N PHE A 80 4.18 1.99 -9.73
CA PHE A 80 4.38 2.63 -11.03
C PHE A 80 3.13 3.36 -11.54
N LEU A 81 1.97 2.69 -11.54
CA LEU A 81 0.70 3.29 -12.00
C LEU A 81 0.26 4.43 -11.11
N SER A 82 0.43 4.31 -9.80
CA SER A 82 0.09 5.37 -8.86
C SER A 82 0.95 6.60 -9.10
N SER A 83 2.26 6.42 -9.34
CA SER A 83 3.18 7.49 -9.73
C SER A 83 2.79 8.17 -11.05
N TYR A 84 2.36 7.38 -12.04
CA TYR A 84 2.00 7.90 -13.36
C TYR A 84 0.65 8.61 -13.38
N LEU A 85 -0.34 8.09 -12.65
CA LEU A 85 -1.71 8.61 -12.61
C LEU A 85 -1.92 9.68 -11.53
N HIS A 86 -0.87 9.99 -10.76
CA HIS A 86 -0.90 10.91 -9.65
C HIS A 86 -1.40 12.30 -10.06
N LYS A 87 -2.30 12.83 -9.24
CA LYS A 87 -2.66 14.26 -9.17
C LYS A 87 -2.89 14.58 -7.70
N ASP A 88 -2.48 15.76 -7.25
CA ASP A 88 -2.59 16.15 -5.84
C ASP A 88 -4.05 16.49 -5.43
N ASN A 89 -4.92 15.48 -5.41
CA ASN A 89 -6.27 15.57 -4.89
C ASN A 89 -6.79 14.21 -4.38
N VAL A 90 -7.71 14.28 -3.41
CA VAL A 90 -8.27 13.09 -2.75
C VAL A 90 -9.07 12.19 -3.70
N LYS A 91 -9.75 12.77 -4.70
CA LYS A 91 -10.53 11.98 -5.68
C LYS A 91 -9.62 11.04 -6.48
N ARG A 92 -8.43 11.52 -6.85
CA ARG A 92 -7.43 10.73 -7.58
C ARG A 92 -6.81 9.67 -6.69
N LEU A 93 -6.58 9.97 -5.42
CA LEU A 93 -6.13 9.00 -4.43
C LEU A 93 -7.12 7.83 -4.26
N ILE A 94 -8.42 8.14 -4.13
CA ILE A 94 -9.47 7.13 -4.01
C ILE A 94 -9.58 6.30 -5.30
N ALA A 95 -9.58 6.95 -6.47
CA ALA A 95 -9.62 6.25 -7.76
C ALA A 95 -8.43 5.31 -7.95
N ASN A 96 -7.21 5.77 -7.63
CA ASN A 96 -6.02 4.93 -7.70
C ASN A 96 -6.05 3.79 -6.68
N SER A 97 -6.60 4.01 -5.48
CA SER A 97 -6.79 2.97 -4.47
C SER A 97 -7.73 1.86 -4.96
N LEU A 98 -8.86 2.23 -5.56
CA LEU A 98 -9.81 1.29 -6.15
C LEU A 98 -9.17 0.50 -7.30
N LEU A 99 -8.51 1.19 -8.22
CA LEU A 99 -7.80 0.56 -9.34
C LEU A 99 -6.75 -0.44 -8.84
N SER A 100 -6.01 -0.08 -7.78
CA SER A 100 -4.97 -0.92 -7.20
C SER A 100 -5.52 -2.24 -6.66
N VAL A 101 -6.69 -2.20 -6.00
CA VAL A 101 -7.33 -3.41 -5.48
C VAL A 101 -7.94 -4.24 -6.61
N VAL A 102 -8.45 -3.62 -7.68
CA VAL A 102 -8.90 -4.35 -8.87
C VAL A 102 -7.73 -5.08 -9.54
N LEU A 103 -6.57 -4.41 -9.68
CA LEU A 103 -5.35 -5.05 -10.21
C LEU A 103 -4.87 -6.18 -9.32
N TRP A 104 -4.91 -5.98 -7.99
CA TRP A 104 -4.63 -7.04 -7.02
C TRP A 104 -5.56 -8.24 -7.21
N HIS A 105 -6.87 -7.99 -7.25
CA HIS A 105 -7.86 -9.04 -7.41
C HIS A 105 -7.60 -9.88 -8.66
N ILE A 106 -7.22 -9.25 -9.77
CA ILE A 106 -6.93 -9.95 -11.04
C ILE A 106 -5.59 -10.70 -10.96
N ILE A 107 -4.50 -10.02 -10.63
CA ILE A 107 -3.15 -10.55 -10.84
C ILE A 107 -2.75 -11.52 -9.71
N VAL A 108 -2.99 -11.15 -8.46
CA VAL A 108 -2.56 -11.95 -7.31
C VAL A 108 -3.38 -13.23 -7.23
N ASN A 109 -4.70 -13.16 -7.42
CA ASN A 109 -5.54 -14.35 -7.37
C ASN A 109 -5.34 -15.26 -8.59
N PHE A 110 -4.96 -14.72 -9.75
CA PHE A 110 -4.46 -15.54 -10.86
C PHE A 110 -3.19 -16.31 -10.46
N GLY A 111 -2.25 -15.64 -9.77
CA GLY A 111 -1.09 -16.29 -9.18
C GLY A 111 -1.46 -17.38 -8.18
N VAL A 112 -2.42 -17.12 -7.29
CA VAL A 112 -2.95 -18.12 -6.35
C VAL A 112 -3.56 -19.31 -7.09
N TYR A 113 -4.29 -19.09 -8.19
CA TYR A 113 -4.81 -20.17 -9.02
C TYR A 113 -3.69 -21.01 -9.64
N LEU A 114 -2.68 -20.39 -10.25
CA LEU A 114 -1.57 -21.09 -10.90
C LEU A 114 -0.71 -21.90 -9.92
N THR A 115 -0.69 -21.48 -8.66
CA THR A 115 0.12 -22.10 -7.60
C THR A 115 -0.71 -22.96 -6.65
N GLY A 116 -2.04 -22.87 -6.77
CA GLY A 116 -3.03 -23.67 -6.06
C GLY A 116 -3.00 -25.09 -6.57
N LEU A 117 -2.72 -26.02 -5.67
CA LEU A 117 -2.48 -27.44 -5.93
C LEU A 117 -3.76 -28.21 -6.37
N GLY A 118 -4.42 -27.77 -7.45
CA GLY A 118 -5.19 -28.64 -8.35
C GLY A 118 -6.69 -28.82 -8.11
N ASN A 119 -7.30 -28.20 -7.09
CA ASN A 119 -8.68 -28.56 -6.71
C ASN A 119 -9.76 -27.49 -6.95
N VAL A 120 -9.39 -26.31 -7.45
CA VAL A 120 -10.30 -25.16 -7.53
C VAL A 120 -10.18 -24.52 -8.90
N SER A 121 -11.31 -24.29 -9.58
CA SER A 121 -11.29 -23.61 -10.88
C SER A 121 -10.86 -22.14 -10.74
N LEU A 122 -10.42 -21.52 -11.84
CA LEU A 122 -10.06 -20.11 -11.86
C LEU A 122 -11.23 -19.21 -11.39
N ALA A 123 -12.45 -19.49 -11.87
CA ALA A 123 -13.64 -18.75 -11.48
C ALA A 123 -13.94 -18.89 -9.97
N GLN A 124 -13.83 -20.11 -9.44
CA GLN A 124 -13.99 -20.34 -7.99
C GLN A 124 -12.89 -19.64 -7.18
N THR A 125 -11.66 -19.61 -7.68
CA THR A 125 -10.55 -18.92 -7.01
C THR A 125 -10.84 -17.41 -6.87
N TYR A 126 -11.30 -16.75 -7.93
CA TYR A 126 -11.70 -15.35 -7.86
C TYR A 126 -12.89 -15.13 -6.92
N LEU A 127 -13.91 -15.99 -6.97
CA LEU A 127 -15.08 -15.88 -6.07
C LEU A 127 -14.68 -16.00 -4.60
N LEU A 128 -13.81 -16.96 -4.27
CA LEU A 128 -13.32 -17.18 -2.91
C LEU A 128 -12.38 -16.06 -2.42
N ALA A 129 -11.76 -15.31 -3.33
CA ALA A 129 -10.89 -14.20 -2.98
C ALA A 129 -11.65 -12.94 -2.56
N ILE A 130 -12.93 -12.77 -2.97
CA ILE A 130 -13.72 -11.56 -2.73
C ILE A 130 -13.71 -11.11 -1.25
N PRO A 131 -13.94 -11.98 -0.24
CA PRO A 131 -13.91 -11.55 1.16
C PRO A 131 -12.54 -11.00 1.61
N PHE A 132 -11.46 -11.54 1.06
CA PHE A 132 -10.10 -11.07 1.34
C PHE A 132 -9.81 -9.74 0.65
N ASP A 133 -10.23 -9.61 -0.60
CA ASP A 133 -10.02 -8.38 -1.38
C ASP A 133 -10.88 -7.22 -0.89
N LEU A 134 -12.05 -7.49 -0.28
CA LEU A 134 -12.84 -6.46 0.42
C LEU A 134 -12.14 -5.95 1.69
N ARG A 135 -11.43 -6.81 2.43
CA ARG A 135 -10.59 -6.36 3.56
C ARG A 135 -9.44 -5.49 3.07
N LEU A 136 -8.80 -5.89 1.96
CA LEU A 136 -7.75 -5.10 1.34
C LEU A 136 -8.28 -3.76 0.82
N LEU A 137 -9.48 -3.74 0.23
CA LEU A 137 -10.13 -2.52 -0.24
C LEU A 137 -10.38 -1.55 0.92
N THR A 138 -11.02 -2.04 1.97
CA THR A 138 -11.37 -1.23 3.13
C THR A 138 -10.13 -0.68 3.82
N SER A 139 -9.11 -1.50 4.06
CA SER A 139 -7.85 -1.02 4.65
C SER A 139 -7.14 -0.03 3.73
N THR A 140 -7.10 -0.28 2.42
CA THR A 140 -6.42 0.59 1.45
C THR A 140 -7.07 1.97 1.42
N LEU A 141 -8.40 2.05 1.35
CA LEU A 141 -9.11 3.33 1.38
C LEU A 141 -8.92 4.07 2.71
N LEU A 142 -9.09 3.35 3.84
CA LEU A 142 -8.94 3.93 5.17
C LEU A 142 -7.53 4.54 5.34
N PHE A 143 -6.48 3.74 5.12
CA PHE A 143 -5.11 4.19 5.31
C PHE A 143 -4.70 5.27 4.30
N SER A 144 -5.12 5.18 3.03
CA SER A 144 -4.85 6.22 2.04
C SER A 144 -5.43 7.58 2.47
N VAL A 145 -6.69 7.61 2.91
CA VAL A 145 -7.34 8.85 3.39
C VAL A 145 -6.66 9.35 4.66
N MET A 146 -6.32 8.46 5.61
CA MET A 146 -5.57 8.83 6.82
C MET A 146 -4.21 9.45 6.48
N PHE A 147 -3.45 8.86 5.55
CA PHE A 147 -2.17 9.39 5.10
C PHE A 147 -2.32 10.77 4.45
N PHE A 148 -3.36 10.96 3.63
CA PHE A 148 -3.65 12.24 3.01
C PHE A 148 -4.01 13.32 4.04
N GLY A 149 -4.86 12.98 5.01
CA GLY A 149 -5.22 13.89 6.11
C GLY A 149 -4.01 14.28 6.97
N MET A 150 -3.18 13.30 7.36
CA MET A 150 -1.95 13.56 8.12
C MET A 150 -1.00 14.48 7.38
N ARG A 151 -0.83 14.30 6.06
CA ARG A 151 0.00 15.20 5.23
C ARG A 151 -0.52 16.65 5.26
N HIS A 152 -1.83 16.86 5.26
CA HIS A 152 -2.41 18.19 5.37
C HIS A 152 -2.15 18.84 6.73
N LEU A 153 -2.37 18.10 7.82
CA LEU A 153 -2.13 18.60 9.19
C LEU A 153 -0.66 18.96 9.43
N VAL A 154 0.28 18.14 8.93
CA VAL A 154 1.72 18.42 9.05
C VAL A 154 2.12 19.68 8.27
N LYS A 155 1.58 19.88 7.07
CA LYS A 155 1.84 21.09 6.28
C LYS A 155 1.32 22.34 6.98
N GLU A 156 0.13 22.29 7.57
CA GLU A 156 -0.49 23.41 8.29
C GLU A 156 0.28 23.76 9.57
N SER A 157 0.66 22.76 10.38
CA SER A 157 1.48 22.97 11.58
C SER A 157 2.85 23.56 11.26
N SER A 158 3.50 23.09 10.19
CA SER A 158 4.80 23.63 9.74
C SER A 158 4.67 25.10 9.31
N TYR A 159 3.58 25.46 8.64
CA TYR A 159 3.31 26.84 8.24
C TYR A 159 3.12 27.77 9.45
N LEU A 160 2.28 27.38 10.42
CA LEU A 160 2.03 28.16 11.63
C LEU A 160 3.30 28.34 12.49
N GLY A 161 4.13 27.30 12.60
CA GLY A 161 5.42 27.37 13.31
C GLY A 161 6.37 28.39 12.68
N SER A 162 6.45 28.43 11.34
CA SER A 162 7.32 29.38 10.62
C SER A 162 6.90 30.84 10.80
N LYS A 163 5.59 31.11 10.90
CA LYS A 163 5.02 32.44 11.12
C LYS A 163 5.16 32.94 12.55
N SER A 164 5.22 32.04 13.54
CA SER A 164 5.46 32.39 14.95
C SER A 164 6.92 32.75 15.23
N SER A 165 7.86 32.36 14.35
CA SER A 165 9.30 32.61 14.49
C SER A 165 9.81 33.80 13.69
N SER A 166 8.92 34.50 12.96
CA SER A 166 9.19 35.72 12.18
C SER A 166 8.62 36.94 12.88
#